data_AF-A0A086ADI8-F1
#
_entry.id   AF-A0A086ADI8-F1
#
_cell.length_a   1.000
_cell.length_b   1.000
_cell.length_c   1.000
_cell.angle_alpha   90.00
_cell.angle_beta   90.00
_cell.angle_gamma   90.00
#
_symmetry.space_group_name_H-M   'P 1'
#
loop_
_entity.id
_entity.type
_entity.pdbx_description
1 polymer ?
#
loop_
_entity_poly.entity_id
_entity_poly.type
_entity_poly.pdbx_seq_one_letter_code
_entity_poly.pdbx_strand_id
1 'polypeptide(L)'
;MMKKTALVIAFALGSFAFAQKAQSFDSSNYSINIPEGWKSTNDSDIINIFPTSEIGAITISEYHDLDLPKAEMKKFILALYQSKEEEQKVKENKGKKGYTEYFYEYFDEKEKLFWITRAFQKDKDLYLVSINCGQKYWNGNYMNLFNETFNSFKIKK
;
A
#
# COMPACT_ATOMS: atom_id res chain seq x y z
N MET A 1 -36.22 58.67 -12.48
CA MET A 1 -35.25 58.81 -11.37
C MET A 1 -35.10 57.43 -10.72
N MET A 2 -33.87 56.91 -10.68
CA MET A 2 -33.51 55.55 -10.24
C MET A 2 -34.10 55.19 -8.87
N LYS A 3 -34.37 53.89 -8.64
CA LYS A 3 -33.61 53.04 -7.70
C LYS A 3 -34.27 51.66 -7.49
N LYS A 4 -33.45 50.61 -7.68
CA LYS A 4 -33.21 49.48 -6.75
C LYS A 4 -34.38 48.48 -6.59
N THR A 5 -34.23 47.16 -6.52
CA THR A 5 -33.12 46.18 -6.46
C THR A 5 -33.86 44.84 -6.47
N ALA A 6 -33.59 43.94 -7.42
CA ALA A 6 -32.71 42.79 -7.24
C ALA A 6 -33.11 41.82 -6.09
N LEU A 7 -33.49 40.61 -6.53
CA LEU A 7 -33.05 39.30 -6.02
C LEU A 7 -33.40 38.88 -4.58
N VAL A 8 -34.31 37.91 -4.46
CA VAL A 8 -34.32 36.95 -3.35
C VAL A 8 -34.25 35.54 -3.95
N ILE A 9 -33.04 35.04 -4.14
CA ILE A 9 -32.75 33.59 -4.19
C ILE A 9 -31.45 33.42 -3.41
N ALA A 10 -31.59 33.17 -2.12
CA ALA A 10 -30.48 32.78 -1.26
C ALA A 10 -30.68 31.30 -0.87
N PHE A 11 -29.56 30.61 -0.76
CA PHE A 11 -29.36 29.24 -0.26
C PHE A 11 -29.56 28.09 -1.25
N ALA A 12 -28.66 28.03 -2.23
CA ALA A 12 -27.99 26.77 -2.55
C ALA A 12 -26.52 26.89 -2.12
N LEU A 13 -26.26 26.77 -0.81
CA LEU A 13 -24.92 26.40 -0.35
C LEU A 13 -24.76 24.92 -0.72
N GLY A 14 -24.33 24.68 -1.97
CA GLY A 14 -23.80 23.40 -2.36
C GLY A 14 -22.63 23.09 -1.42
N SER A 15 -22.81 22.09 -0.57
CA SER A 15 -21.70 21.42 0.08
C SER A 15 -20.84 20.80 -1.02
N PHE A 16 -19.94 21.60 -1.60
CA PHE A 16 -18.79 21.07 -2.31
C PHE A 16 -17.93 20.41 -1.24
N ALA A 17 -18.25 19.16 -0.92
CA ALA A 17 -17.24 18.26 -0.43
C ALA A 17 -16.17 18.25 -1.51
N PHE A 18 -15.08 18.97 -1.26
CA PHE A 18 -13.84 18.79 -2.00
C PHE A 18 -13.45 17.33 -1.77
N ALA A 19 -13.85 16.45 -2.67
CA ALA A 19 -13.15 15.21 -2.88
C ALA A 19 -11.76 15.61 -3.37
N GLN A 20 -10.84 15.88 -2.44
CA GLN A 20 -9.42 16.00 -2.75
C GLN A 20 -9.08 14.72 -3.52
N LYS A 21 -8.69 14.87 -4.79
CA LYS A 21 -8.14 13.75 -5.55
C LYS A 21 -6.95 13.24 -4.74
N ALA A 22 -7.10 12.07 -4.13
CA ALA A 22 -5.95 11.37 -3.58
C ALA A 22 -4.91 11.29 -4.71
N GLN A 23 -3.71 11.79 -4.44
CA GLN A 23 -2.59 11.56 -5.34
C GLN A 23 -2.43 10.04 -5.43
N SER A 24 -2.16 9.50 -6.61
CA SER A 24 -2.00 8.05 -6.79
C SER A 24 -0.73 7.78 -7.58
N PHE A 25 0.03 6.77 -7.16
CA PHE A 25 0.98 6.13 -8.05
C PHE A 25 0.22 5.20 -8.99
N ASP A 26 0.41 5.39 -10.29
CA ASP A 26 -0.35 4.67 -11.31
C ASP A 26 0.58 4.10 -12.38
N SER A 27 0.69 2.77 -12.43
CA SER A 27 1.45 2.05 -13.44
C SER A 27 0.52 1.37 -14.45
N SER A 28 1.08 0.68 -15.46
CA SER A 28 0.26 -0.13 -16.38
C SER A 28 -0.41 -1.33 -15.71
N ASN A 29 0.17 -1.82 -14.61
CA ASN A 29 -0.17 -3.11 -14.01
C ASN A 29 -0.82 -2.99 -12.64
N TYR A 30 -0.60 -1.89 -11.91
CA TYR A 30 -1.21 -1.63 -10.62
C TYR A 30 -1.39 -0.14 -10.35
N SER A 31 -2.08 0.17 -9.26
CA SER A 31 -2.24 1.52 -8.72
C SER A 31 -2.22 1.48 -7.19
N ILE A 32 -1.79 2.55 -6.56
CA ILE A 32 -1.88 2.75 -5.11
C ILE A 32 -2.07 4.24 -4.81
N ASN A 33 -2.85 4.57 -3.80
CA ASN A 33 -3.00 5.96 -3.36
C ASN A 33 -1.72 6.41 -2.64
N ILE A 34 -1.43 7.70 -2.66
CA ILE A 34 -0.34 8.35 -1.93
C ILE A 34 -0.99 9.41 -1.03
N PRO A 35 -0.80 9.33 0.29
CA PRO A 35 -1.28 10.35 1.20
C PRO A 35 -0.67 11.73 0.91
N GLU A 36 -1.40 12.78 1.29
CA GLU A 36 -0.87 14.14 1.22
C GLU A 36 0.43 14.27 2.03
N GLY A 37 1.42 14.96 1.46
CA GLY A 37 2.73 15.17 2.08
C GLY A 37 3.67 13.95 2.02
N TRP A 38 3.27 12.84 1.42
CA TRP A 38 4.16 11.71 1.17
C TRP A 38 4.86 11.85 -0.19
N LYS A 39 6.01 11.19 -0.31
CA LYS A 39 6.81 11.13 -1.53
C LYS A 39 6.75 9.73 -2.11
N SER A 40 7.02 9.63 -3.42
CA SER A 40 7.24 8.36 -4.10
C SER A 40 8.52 8.41 -4.93
N THR A 41 9.36 7.37 -4.85
CA THR A 41 10.53 7.18 -5.72
C THR A 41 10.45 5.84 -6.45
N ASN A 42 11.21 5.70 -7.53
CA ASN A 42 11.45 4.43 -8.20
C ASN A 42 12.96 4.18 -8.16
N ASP A 43 13.36 3.18 -7.39
CA ASP A 43 14.75 2.80 -7.18
C ASP A 43 14.96 1.37 -7.68
N SER A 44 15.48 1.23 -8.89
CA SER A 44 15.67 -0.08 -9.56
C SER A 44 14.37 -0.90 -9.68
N ASP A 45 13.30 -0.27 -10.16
CA ASP A 45 11.96 -0.86 -10.34
C ASP A 45 11.23 -1.21 -9.03
N ILE A 46 11.78 -0.81 -7.89
CA ILE A 46 11.10 -0.84 -6.59
C ILE A 46 10.51 0.54 -6.33
N ILE A 47 9.19 0.59 -6.20
CA ILE A 47 8.49 1.83 -5.85
C ILE A 47 8.49 1.98 -4.34
N ASN A 48 9.03 3.10 -3.85
CA ASN A 48 9.04 3.44 -2.43
C ASN A 48 8.08 4.61 -2.19
N ILE A 49 7.14 4.47 -1.26
CA ILE A 49 6.16 5.49 -0.89
C ILE A 49 6.30 5.76 0.61
N PHE A 50 6.67 6.98 0.99
CA PHE A 50 7.06 7.28 2.37
C PHE A 50 6.69 8.70 2.80
N PRO A 51 6.41 8.94 4.10
CA PRO A 51 6.24 10.29 4.62
C PRO A 51 7.56 11.07 4.54
N THR A 52 7.49 12.40 4.45
CA THR A 52 8.69 13.27 4.45
C THR A 52 9.58 13.12 5.68
N SER A 53 9.06 12.56 6.77
CA SER A 53 9.82 12.25 7.99
C SER A 53 10.66 10.96 7.89
N GLU A 54 10.50 10.18 6.83
CA GLU A 54 11.30 8.99 6.51
C GLU A 54 11.32 7.94 7.65
N ILE A 55 10.22 7.86 8.40
CA ILE A 55 10.05 6.94 9.54
C ILE A 55 9.74 5.49 9.15
N GLY A 56 9.56 5.24 7.86
CA GLY A 56 9.12 3.99 7.26
C GLY A 56 8.72 4.21 5.81
N ALA A 57 8.38 3.15 5.10
CA ALA A 57 7.94 3.20 3.71
C ALA A 57 6.98 2.05 3.38
N ILE A 58 6.18 2.25 2.34
CA ILE A 58 5.57 1.17 1.56
C ILE A 58 6.46 0.92 0.35
N THR A 59 6.87 -0.33 0.16
CA THR A 59 7.62 -0.77 -1.01
C THR A 59 6.74 -1.64 -1.87
N ILE A 60 6.88 -1.50 -3.19
CA ILE A 60 6.22 -2.34 -4.19
C ILE A 60 7.26 -2.83 -5.16
N SER A 61 7.40 -4.15 -5.29
CA SER A 61 8.15 -4.79 -6.36
C SER A 61 7.26 -5.72 -7.16
N GLU A 62 7.51 -5.74 -8.47
CA GLU A 62 6.79 -6.55 -9.45
C GLU A 62 7.79 -7.43 -10.19
N TYR A 63 7.47 -8.72 -10.29
CA TYR A 63 8.29 -9.71 -10.98
C TYR A 63 7.42 -10.45 -12.00
N HIS A 64 8.00 -10.66 -13.18
CA HIS A 64 7.42 -11.44 -14.27
C HIS A 64 8.34 -12.60 -14.60
N ASP A 65 7.76 -13.66 -15.17
CA ASP A 65 8.48 -14.88 -15.57
C ASP A 65 9.22 -15.57 -14.41
N LEU A 66 8.77 -15.34 -13.18
CA LEU A 66 9.33 -15.96 -11.98
C LEU A 66 8.84 -17.40 -11.84
N ASP A 67 9.76 -18.37 -11.96
CA ASP A 67 9.48 -19.79 -11.79
C ASP A 67 9.48 -20.17 -10.29
N LEU A 68 8.56 -19.57 -9.53
CA LEU A 68 8.36 -19.85 -8.11
C LEU A 68 7.11 -20.69 -7.93
N PRO A 69 7.22 -21.99 -7.59
CA PRO A 69 6.05 -22.83 -7.39
C PRO A 69 5.17 -22.31 -6.24
N LYS A 70 3.84 -22.40 -6.41
CA LYS A 70 2.88 -22.00 -5.37
C LYS A 70 3.15 -22.66 -4.01
N ALA A 71 3.61 -23.91 -4.02
CA ALA A 71 3.95 -24.68 -2.82
C ALA A 71 5.16 -24.12 -2.05
N GLU A 72 6.01 -23.31 -2.69
CA GLU A 72 7.20 -22.71 -2.08
C GLU A 72 6.99 -21.27 -1.63
N MET A 73 5.84 -20.67 -1.99
CA MET A 73 5.59 -19.24 -1.80
C MET A 73 5.65 -18.80 -0.33
N LYS A 74 5.16 -19.64 0.60
CA LYS A 74 5.22 -19.34 2.05
C LYS A 74 6.65 -19.36 2.57
N LYS A 75 7.47 -20.33 2.14
CA LYS A 75 8.90 -20.40 2.47
C LYS A 75 9.65 -19.20 1.91
N PHE A 76 9.35 -18.82 0.67
CA PHE A 76 9.91 -17.64 0.03
C PHE A 76 9.63 -16.38 0.86
N ILE A 77 8.38 -16.15 1.29
CA ILE A 77 8.02 -14.99 2.11
C ILE A 77 8.77 -14.97 3.44
N LEU A 78 8.88 -16.10 4.13
CA LEU A 78 9.63 -16.19 5.38
C LEU A 78 11.13 -15.90 5.18
N ALA A 79 11.69 -16.35 4.05
CA ALA A 79 13.09 -16.14 3.70
C ALA A 79 13.43 -14.66 3.44
N LEU A 80 12.48 -13.85 2.96
CA LEU A 80 12.66 -12.38 2.81
C LEU A 80 13.08 -11.71 4.13
N TYR A 81 12.66 -12.26 5.26
CA TYR A 81 12.92 -11.73 6.60
C TYR A 81 13.89 -12.58 7.42
N GLN A 82 14.48 -13.63 6.83
CA GLN A 82 15.25 -14.65 7.55
C GLN A 82 14.47 -15.22 8.75
N SER A 83 13.15 -15.29 8.62
CA SER A 83 12.26 -15.72 9.70
C SER A 83 12.41 -17.22 9.95
N LYS A 84 12.48 -17.58 11.24
CA LYS A 84 12.48 -18.98 11.70
C LYS A 84 11.09 -19.50 12.03
N GLU A 85 10.07 -18.68 11.79
CA GLU A 85 8.69 -19.08 12.02
C GLU A 85 8.24 -20.16 11.03
N GLU A 86 7.20 -20.89 11.41
CA GLU A 86 6.61 -21.93 10.57
C GLU A 86 5.72 -21.33 9.49
N GLU A 87 5.59 -22.02 8.34
CA GLU A 87 4.78 -21.58 7.19
C GLU A 87 3.32 -21.25 7.52
N GLN A 88 2.76 -21.84 8.59
CA GLN A 88 1.41 -21.54 9.06
C GLN A 88 1.20 -20.08 9.51
N LYS A 89 2.29 -19.36 9.82
CA LYS A 89 2.26 -17.93 10.11
C LYS A 89 1.99 -17.07 8.88
N VAL A 90 2.31 -17.58 7.69
CA VAL A 90 1.96 -16.94 6.42
C VAL A 90 0.52 -17.33 6.07
N LYS A 91 -0.39 -16.36 6.22
CA LYS A 91 -1.80 -16.52 5.86
C LYS A 91 -1.92 -16.56 4.34
N GLU A 92 -2.74 -17.48 3.82
CA GLU A 92 -3.02 -17.60 2.39
C GLU A 92 -4.52 -17.43 2.17
N ASN A 93 -4.89 -16.60 1.20
CA ASN A 93 -6.27 -16.32 0.83
C ASN A 93 -6.44 -16.33 -0.70
N LYS A 94 -7.66 -16.58 -1.16
CA LYS A 94 -8.02 -16.33 -2.56
C LYS A 94 -8.08 -14.81 -2.78
N GLY A 95 -7.18 -14.30 -3.61
CA GLY A 95 -7.15 -12.91 -4.03
C GLY A 95 -8.11 -12.63 -5.19
N LYS A 96 -8.10 -11.37 -5.64
CA LYS A 96 -8.88 -10.93 -6.80
C LYS A 96 -8.16 -11.31 -8.10
N LYS A 97 -8.89 -11.40 -9.22
CA LYS A 97 -8.34 -11.58 -10.59
C LYS A 97 -7.50 -12.85 -10.80
N GLY A 98 -7.75 -13.88 -9.99
CA GLY A 98 -7.05 -15.16 -10.05
C GLY A 98 -5.72 -15.20 -9.27
N TYR A 99 -5.34 -14.10 -8.60
CA TYR A 99 -4.18 -14.10 -7.71
C TYR A 99 -4.48 -14.91 -6.45
N THR A 100 -3.49 -15.65 -5.98
CA THR A 100 -3.42 -16.07 -4.57
C THR A 100 -2.74 -14.96 -3.79
N GLU A 101 -3.33 -14.57 -2.66
CA GLU A 101 -2.79 -13.55 -1.78
C GLU A 101 -2.19 -14.20 -0.53
N TYR A 102 -0.98 -13.79 -0.18
CA TYR A 102 -0.30 -14.20 1.03
C TYR A 102 -0.07 -12.99 1.92
N PHE A 103 -0.22 -13.16 3.22
CA PHE A 103 -0.02 -12.11 4.21
C PHE A 103 0.90 -12.58 5.33
N TYR A 104 1.89 -11.77 5.64
CA TYR A 104 2.83 -12.04 6.72
C TYR A 104 3.21 -10.75 7.46
N GLU A 105 3.25 -10.83 8.78
CA GLU A 105 3.71 -9.76 9.66
C GLU A 105 4.95 -10.26 10.37
N TYR A 106 6.01 -9.46 10.35
CA TYR A 106 7.28 -9.76 10.99
C TYR A 106 7.74 -8.57 11.81
N PHE A 107 8.25 -8.83 13.01
CA PHE A 107 8.88 -7.81 13.83
C PHE A 107 10.37 -8.11 13.93
N ASP A 108 11.19 -7.22 13.36
CA ASP A 108 12.64 -7.29 13.50
C ASP A 108 13.03 -6.74 14.88
N GLU A 109 13.37 -7.64 15.80
CA GLU A 109 13.74 -7.25 17.16
C GLU A 109 15.05 -6.47 17.23
N LYS A 110 15.96 -6.65 16.27
CA LYS A 110 17.29 -6.02 16.24
C LYS A 110 17.15 -4.58 15.76
N GLU A 111 16.44 -4.38 14.67
CA GLU A 111 16.24 -3.05 14.06
C GLU A 111 15.03 -2.30 14.65
N LYS A 112 14.20 -2.98 15.47
CA LYS A 112 12.93 -2.45 16.01
C LYS A 112 12.01 -1.96 14.90
N LEU A 113 11.85 -2.77 13.86
CA LEU A 113 11.04 -2.48 12.67
C LEU A 113 9.88 -3.47 12.56
N PHE A 114 8.69 -2.95 12.28
CA PHE A 114 7.58 -3.76 11.80
C PHE A 114 7.67 -3.90 10.29
N TRP A 115 7.48 -5.12 9.82
CA TRP A 115 7.30 -5.48 8.43
C TRP A 115 5.91 -6.10 8.25
N ILE A 116 5.15 -5.57 7.30
CA ILE A 116 3.82 -6.11 6.96
C ILE A 116 3.77 -6.30 5.46
N THR A 117 3.57 -7.53 5.01
CA THR A 117 3.74 -7.89 3.61
C THR A 117 2.55 -8.61 3.05
N ARG A 118 2.10 -8.14 1.89
CA ARG A 118 1.14 -8.81 1.01
C ARG A 118 1.87 -9.22 -0.26
N ALA A 119 1.85 -10.51 -0.54
CA ALA A 119 2.35 -11.04 -1.79
C ALA A 119 1.17 -11.53 -2.64
N PHE A 120 1.15 -11.18 -3.92
CA PHE A 120 0.11 -11.59 -4.86
C PHE A 120 0.74 -12.40 -5.97
N GLN A 121 0.45 -13.70 -6.01
CA GLN A 121 1.01 -14.62 -6.98
C GLN A 121 -0.06 -15.11 -7.96
N LYS A 122 0.25 -15.08 -9.26
CA LYS A 122 -0.56 -15.70 -10.31
C LYS A 122 0.37 -16.19 -11.42
N ASP A 123 0.35 -17.49 -11.67
CA ASP A 123 1.26 -18.12 -12.63
C ASP A 123 2.72 -17.73 -12.33
N LYS A 124 3.38 -17.02 -13.25
CA LYS A 124 4.76 -16.53 -13.11
C LYS A 124 4.87 -15.05 -12.70
N ASP A 125 3.74 -14.42 -12.39
CA ASP A 125 3.69 -13.05 -11.92
C ASP A 125 3.64 -13.01 -10.39
N LEU A 126 4.45 -12.11 -9.81
CA LEU A 126 4.49 -11.85 -8.38
C LEU A 126 4.54 -10.35 -8.11
N TYR A 127 3.62 -9.87 -7.27
CA TYR A 127 3.73 -8.55 -6.64
C TYR A 127 4.06 -8.73 -5.17
N LEU A 128 5.08 -8.03 -4.68
CA LEU A 128 5.35 -7.89 -3.25
C LEU A 128 5.06 -6.45 -2.85
N VAL A 129 4.15 -6.29 -1.89
CA VAL A 129 3.82 -5.00 -1.30
C VAL A 129 4.12 -5.10 0.18
N SER A 130 4.99 -4.24 0.69
CA SER A 130 5.46 -4.30 2.08
C SER A 130 5.44 -2.95 2.74
N ILE A 131 4.96 -2.87 3.98
CA ILE A 131 5.25 -1.77 4.89
C ILE A 131 6.52 -2.12 5.65
N ASN A 132 7.43 -1.16 5.80
CA ASN A 132 8.39 -1.13 6.89
C ASN A 132 8.18 0.14 7.73
N CYS A 133 8.19 0.01 9.05
CA CYS A 133 8.04 1.18 9.93
C CYS A 133 8.73 0.94 11.27
N GLY A 134 9.41 1.97 11.79
CA GLY A 134 9.96 1.95 13.14
C GLY A 134 8.89 1.70 14.20
N GLN A 135 9.18 0.81 15.15
CA GLN A 135 8.27 0.42 16.24
C GLN A 135 7.68 1.64 16.97
N LYS A 136 8.52 2.64 17.26
CA LYS A 136 8.11 3.88 17.94
C LYS A 136 7.08 4.71 17.17
N TYR A 137 6.98 4.51 15.85
CA TYR A 137 6.07 5.24 14.96
C TYR A 137 4.89 4.40 14.48
N TRP A 138 4.90 3.10 14.75
CA TRP A 138 3.81 2.18 14.41
C TRP A 138 2.66 2.29 15.42
N ASN A 139 2.05 3.48 15.50
CA ASN A 139 0.90 3.77 16.33
C ASN A 139 0.10 4.97 15.78
N GLY A 140 -1.12 5.15 16.30
CA GLY A 140 -1.96 6.31 16.04
C GLY A 140 -2.14 6.61 14.55
N ASN A 141 -2.00 7.89 14.19
CA ASN A 141 -2.26 8.36 12.83
C ASN A 141 -1.29 7.80 11.79
N TYR A 142 -0.01 7.57 12.14
CA TYR A 142 0.95 7.02 11.18
C TYR A 142 0.58 5.59 10.80
N MET A 143 0.27 4.75 11.78
CA MET A 143 -0.19 3.38 11.53
C MET A 143 -1.44 3.37 10.63
N ASN A 144 -2.41 4.25 10.90
CA ASN A 144 -3.61 4.36 10.08
C ASN A 144 -3.29 4.76 8.64
N LEU A 145 -2.46 5.79 8.43
CA LEU A 145 -2.07 6.24 7.09
C LEU A 145 -1.30 5.16 6.32
N PHE A 146 -0.36 4.46 6.97
CA PHE A 146 0.33 3.32 6.36
C PHE A 146 -0.67 2.23 5.95
N ASN A 147 -1.58 1.84 6.84
CA ASN A 147 -2.58 0.81 6.54
C ASN A 147 -3.56 1.23 5.43
N GLU A 148 -4.05 2.47 5.45
CA GLU A 148 -4.94 3.00 4.40
C GLU A 148 -4.25 3.00 3.04
N THR A 149 -3.01 3.47 3.00
CA THR A 149 -2.18 3.48 1.79
C THR A 149 -1.94 2.06 1.28
N PHE A 150 -1.49 1.17 2.15
CA PHE A 150 -1.21 -0.23 1.84
C PHE A 150 -2.45 -0.98 1.33
N ASN A 151 -3.61 -0.73 1.93
CA ASN A 151 -4.87 -1.35 1.54
C ASN A 151 -5.44 -0.78 0.23
N SER A 152 -4.98 0.39 -0.20
CA SER A 152 -5.37 0.98 -1.48
C SER A 152 -4.69 0.33 -2.69
N PHE A 153 -3.65 -0.50 -2.49
CA PHE A 153 -2.98 -1.21 -3.57
C PHE A 153 -3.97 -2.07 -4.37
N LYS A 154 -3.93 -1.92 -5.69
CA LYS A 154 -4.85 -2.58 -6.62
C LYS A 154 -4.12 -2.99 -7.88
N ILE A 155 -4.09 -4.29 -8.15
CA ILE A 155 -3.65 -4.84 -9.43
C ILE A 155 -4.72 -4.54 -10.50
N LYS A 156 -4.31 -4.01 -11.65
CA LYS A 156 -5.17 -3.60 -12.78
C LYS A 156 -5.46 -4.73 -13.75
N LYS A 157 -4.55 -5.68 -13.93
CA LYS A 157 -4.71 -6.82 -14.83
C LYS A 157 -4.86 -8.14 -14.09
#